data_AF-A0A6M8FLI6-F1
#
_entry.id   AF-A0A6M8FLI6-F1
#
_cell.length_a   1.000
_cell.length_b   1.000
_cell.length_c   1.000
_cell.angle_alpha   90.00
_cell.angle_beta   90.00
_cell.angle_gamma   90.00
#
_symmetry.space_group_name_H-M   'P 1'
#
loop_
_entity.id
_entity.type
_entity.pdbx_description
1 polymer ?
#
loop_
_entity_poly.entity_id
_entity_poly.type
_entity_poly.pdbx_seq_one_letter_code
_entity_poly.pdbx_strand_id
1 'polypeptide(L)'
;MKTRDRILECALILFNQEGEPNVSTLEIANEMGISPGNLYYHFHGKEPVILELFERFQNDMAPLLDPPLDVELGAEDYWLFLHLIVERLAQYRFLFQDLSNLAGRLPKLARGIRHWLNQLKRTLATLLARLKAEGQLLSETQSLGQLVEQITLTLLFSLDYQRIVGADGEVRLVVYQIMMLVAPHLTPGSRHAAEHIAQRYLQA
;
A
#
# COMPACT_ATOMS: atom_id res chain seq x y z
N MET A 1 -5.47 17.00 18.83
CA MET A 1 -4.57 16.84 17.68
C MET A 1 -3.57 17.98 17.67
N LYS A 2 -2.26 17.72 17.53
CA LYS A 2 -1.25 18.80 17.53
C LYS A 2 -1.26 19.51 16.16
N THR A 3 -0.85 20.78 16.10
CA THR A 3 -0.77 21.54 14.82
C THR A 3 0.06 20.82 13.77
N ARG A 4 1.16 20.19 14.19
CA ARG A 4 2.02 19.37 13.33
C ARG A 4 1.26 18.21 12.67
N ASP A 5 0.37 17.54 13.40
CA ASP A 5 -0.47 16.46 12.84
C ASP A 5 -1.47 16.99 11.81
N ARG A 6 -2.09 18.14 12.11
CA ARG A 6 -3.00 18.83 11.18
C ARG A 6 -2.30 19.23 9.87
N ILE A 7 -1.04 19.65 9.94
CA ILE A 7 -0.24 19.96 8.74
C ILE A 7 -0.04 18.72 7.88
N LEU A 8 0.28 17.59 8.49
CA LEU A 8 0.51 16.34 7.76
C LEU A 8 -0.79 15.81 7.13
N GLU A 9 -1.91 15.88 7.84
CA GLU A 9 -3.22 15.48 7.30
C GLU A 9 -3.62 16.36 6.11
N CYS A 10 -3.49 17.68 6.23
CA CYS A 10 -3.75 18.62 5.14
C CYS A 10 -2.83 18.34 3.94
N ALA A 11 -1.53 18.20 4.19
CA ALA A 11 -0.55 17.91 3.14
C ALA A 11 -0.84 16.57 2.45
N LEU A 12 -1.20 15.52 3.19
CA LEU A 12 -1.56 14.23 2.62
C LEU A 12 -2.75 14.33 1.68
N ILE A 13 -3.80 15.06 2.07
CA ILE A 13 -5.00 15.29 1.25
C ILE A 13 -4.60 16.02 -0.04
N LEU A 14 -3.92 17.16 0.08
CA LEU A 14 -3.51 17.97 -1.07
C LEU A 14 -2.57 17.19 -2.00
N PHE A 15 -1.56 16.49 -1.47
CA PHE A 15 -0.66 15.67 -2.28
C PHE A 15 -1.39 14.54 -3.01
N ASN A 16 -2.39 13.92 -2.38
CA ASN A 16 -3.19 12.87 -3.02
C ASN A 16 -4.14 13.41 -4.09
N GLN A 17 -4.60 14.67 -3.98
CA GLN A 17 -5.56 15.28 -4.91
C GLN A 17 -4.87 15.96 -6.09
N GLU A 18 -3.79 16.69 -5.82
CA GLU A 18 -3.15 17.58 -6.80
C GLU A 18 -1.77 17.07 -7.25
N GLY A 19 -1.22 16.07 -6.55
CA GLY A 19 0.14 15.59 -6.74
C GLY A 19 1.16 16.43 -5.97
N GLU A 20 2.09 15.77 -5.28
CA GLU A 20 3.13 16.44 -4.49
C GLU A 20 3.89 17.55 -5.23
N PRO A 21 4.25 17.42 -6.52
CA PRO A 21 4.96 18.48 -7.24
C PRO A 21 4.18 19.79 -7.34
N ASN A 22 2.85 19.73 -7.37
CA ASN A 22 1.97 20.88 -7.58
C ASN A 22 1.58 21.58 -6.27
N VAL A 23 1.92 21.01 -5.12
CA VAL A 23 1.56 21.56 -3.81
C VAL A 23 2.79 22.14 -3.12
N SER A 24 2.69 23.39 -2.71
CA SER A 24 3.67 24.16 -1.97
C SER A 24 3.34 24.20 -0.46
N THR A 25 4.33 24.54 0.36
CA THR A 25 4.10 24.78 1.80
C THR A 25 3.22 26.00 2.06
N LEU A 26 3.15 26.95 1.12
CA LEU A 26 2.24 28.08 1.21
C LEU A 26 0.79 27.66 1.01
N GLU A 27 0.50 26.79 0.04
CA GLU A 27 -0.84 26.25 -0.19
C GLU A 27 -1.32 25.44 1.02
N ILE A 28 -0.46 24.59 1.61
CA ILE A 28 -0.79 23.86 2.84
C ILE A 28 -1.13 24.83 3.99
N ALA A 29 -0.35 25.91 4.16
CA ALA A 29 -0.61 26.90 5.20
C ALA A 29 -1.94 27.64 4.97
N ASN A 30 -2.22 28.02 3.73
CA ASN A 30 -3.45 28.70 3.33
C ASN A 30 -4.69 27.82 3.57
N GLU A 31 -4.65 26.56 3.13
CA GLU A 31 -5.74 25.59 3.33
C GLU A 31 -6.02 25.36 4.82
N MET A 32 -4.99 25.38 5.66
CA MET A 32 -5.12 25.27 7.10
C MET A 32 -5.58 26.55 7.82
N GLY A 33 -5.57 27.70 7.13
CA GLY A 33 -5.80 29.01 7.75
C GLY A 33 -4.71 29.41 8.75
N ILE A 34 -3.46 29.02 8.53
CA ILE A 34 -2.29 29.39 9.38
C ILE A 34 -1.29 30.25 8.60
N SER A 35 -0.45 31.01 9.31
CA SER A 35 0.61 31.78 8.66
C SER A 35 1.73 30.88 8.12
N PRO A 36 2.43 31.28 7.04
CA PRO A 36 3.60 30.54 6.55
C PRO A 36 4.70 30.37 7.61
N GLY A 37 4.86 31.36 8.49
CA GLY A 37 5.80 31.27 9.61
C GLY A 37 5.42 30.21 10.65
N ASN A 38 4.12 30.00 10.90
CA ASN A 38 3.65 28.92 11.78
C ASN A 38 3.92 27.54 11.17
N LEU A 39 3.68 27.37 9.86
CA LEU A 39 4.05 26.12 9.19
C LEU A 39 5.57 25.92 9.21
N TYR A 40 6.35 26.96 8.91
CA TYR A 40 7.82 26.90 8.89
C TYR A 40 8.41 26.54 10.27
N TYR A 41 7.75 26.95 11.36
CA TYR A 41 8.13 26.55 12.72
C TYR A 41 8.04 25.03 12.94
N HIS A 42 7.10 24.36 12.29
CA HIS A 42 6.93 22.90 12.37
C HIS A 42 7.72 22.14 11.29
N PHE A 43 7.81 22.70 10.08
CA PHE A 43 8.43 22.07 8.91
C PHE A 43 9.22 23.09 8.10
N HIS A 44 10.54 22.92 8.09
CA HIS A 44 11.46 23.75 7.31
C HIS A 44 11.47 23.38 5.82
N GLY A 45 10.33 23.56 5.15
CA GLY A 45 10.13 23.20 3.75
C GLY A 45 9.31 21.93 3.57
N LYS A 46 9.21 21.47 2.32
CA LYS A 46 8.33 20.36 1.92
C LYS A 46 8.93 18.97 2.20
N GLU A 47 10.25 18.81 2.08
CA GLU A 47 10.89 17.49 2.26
C GLU A 47 10.64 16.86 3.65
N PRO A 48 10.73 17.61 4.77
CA PRO A 48 10.43 17.03 6.09
C PRO A 48 8.96 16.57 6.23
N VAL A 49 8.02 17.23 5.54
CA VAL A 49 6.60 16.82 5.51
C VAL A 49 6.47 15.47 4.79
N ILE A 50 7.11 15.32 3.63
CA ILE A 50 7.10 14.07 2.84
C ILE A 50 7.73 12.93 3.63
N LEU A 51 8.91 13.16 4.23
CA LEU A 51 9.62 12.13 4.99
C LEU A 51 8.82 11.67 6.20
N GLU A 52 8.13 12.58 6.88
CA GLU A 52 7.27 12.19 8.01
C GLU A 52 5.99 11.47 7.57
N LEU A 53 5.36 11.89 6.46
CA LEU A 53 4.25 11.12 5.88
C LEU A 53 4.69 9.72 5.49
N PHE A 54 5.91 9.57 4.98
CA PHE A 54 6.51 8.27 4.69
C PHE A 54 6.76 7.46 5.98
N GLU A 55 7.25 8.07 7.06
CA GLU A 55 7.37 7.40 8.37
C GLU A 55 6.01 6.93 8.91
N ARG A 56 4.95 7.76 8.77
CA ARG A 56 3.58 7.36 9.14
C ARG A 56 3.11 6.17 8.31
N PHE A 57 3.31 6.21 7.00
CA PHE A 57 3.03 5.08 6.12
C PHE A 57 3.75 3.81 6.58
N GLN A 58 5.04 3.89 6.92
CA GLN A 58 5.80 2.73 7.41
C GLN A 58 5.22 2.18 8.72
N ASN A 59 4.85 3.05 9.66
CA ASN A 59 4.26 2.66 10.93
C ASN A 59 2.87 2.02 10.75
N ASP A 60 2.05 2.56 9.84
CA ASP A 60 0.72 2.02 9.53
C ASP A 60 0.81 0.66 8.80
N MET A 61 1.87 0.44 8.02
CA MET A 61 2.15 -0.82 7.34
C MET A 61 2.78 -1.88 8.24
N ALA A 62 3.55 -1.50 9.25
CA ALA A 62 4.34 -2.44 10.06
C ALA A 62 3.51 -3.60 10.65
N PRO A 63 2.32 -3.38 11.24
CA PRO A 63 1.49 -4.48 11.76
C PRO A 63 0.96 -5.43 10.67
N LEU A 64 0.85 -4.96 9.43
CA LEU A 64 0.36 -5.76 8.30
C LEU A 64 1.49 -6.60 7.67
N LEU A 65 2.74 -6.18 7.82
CA LEU A 65 3.90 -6.86 7.26
C LEU A 65 4.57 -7.84 8.23
N ASP A 66 4.24 -7.77 9.51
CA ASP A 66 4.71 -8.70 10.55
C ASP A 66 3.52 -9.36 11.27
N PRO A 67 2.70 -10.16 10.57
CA PRO A 67 1.57 -10.84 11.21
C PRO A 67 2.08 -11.88 12.22
N PRO A 68 1.49 -11.96 13.43
CA PRO A 68 1.93 -12.89 14.45
C PRO A 68 2.00 -14.34 13.91
N LEU A 69 3.10 -15.04 14.19
CA LEU A 69 3.27 -16.44 13.78
C LEU A 69 2.29 -17.38 14.49
N ASP A 70 1.78 -16.95 15.65
CA ASP A 70 1.10 -17.80 16.63
C ASP A 70 -0.44 -17.73 16.54
N VAL A 71 -0.95 -16.94 15.60
CA VAL A 71 -2.39 -16.84 15.33
C VAL A 71 -2.74 -17.85 14.24
N GLU A 72 -3.65 -18.79 14.55
CA GLU A 72 -4.32 -19.60 13.54
C GLU A 72 -5.20 -18.67 12.70
N LEU A 73 -4.66 -18.20 11.58
CA LEU A 73 -5.38 -17.40 10.61
C LEU A 73 -6.15 -18.34 9.69
N GLY A 74 -7.45 -18.12 9.57
CA GLY A 74 -8.25 -18.73 8.51
C GLY A 74 -7.84 -18.18 7.14
N ALA A 75 -8.18 -18.90 6.08
CA ALA A 75 -7.91 -18.46 4.71
C ALA A 75 -8.52 -17.07 4.41
N GLU A 76 -9.64 -16.73 5.06
CA GLU A 76 -10.33 -15.43 4.92
C GLU A 76 -9.53 -14.26 5.52
N ASP A 77 -8.77 -14.51 6.59
CA ASP A 77 -7.99 -13.47 7.25
C ASP A 77 -6.86 -12.95 6.35
N TYR A 78 -6.28 -13.82 5.51
CA TYR A 78 -5.28 -13.41 4.52
C TYR A 78 -5.82 -12.41 3.49
N TRP A 79 -7.10 -12.55 3.10
CA TRP A 79 -7.73 -11.61 2.18
C TRP A 79 -8.04 -10.27 2.86
N LEU A 80 -8.39 -10.29 4.15
CA LEU A 80 -8.54 -9.08 4.94
C LEU A 80 -7.21 -8.33 5.08
N PHE A 81 -6.11 -9.02 5.38
CA PHE A 81 -4.78 -8.39 5.43
C PHE A 81 -4.42 -7.72 4.12
N LEU A 82 -4.66 -8.42 3.00
CA LEU A 82 -4.43 -7.87 1.68
C LEU A 82 -5.27 -6.62 1.43
N HIS A 83 -6.55 -6.63 1.80
CA HIS A 83 -7.42 -5.47 1.70
C HIS A 83 -6.88 -4.28 2.49
N LEU A 84 -6.46 -4.50 3.74
CA LEU A 84 -5.87 -3.47 4.58
C LEU A 84 -4.57 -2.90 3.99
N ILE A 85 -3.74 -3.73 3.36
CA ILE A 85 -2.54 -3.26 2.66
C ILE A 85 -2.92 -2.32 1.51
N VAL A 86 -3.89 -2.70 0.68
CA VAL A 86 -4.33 -1.87 -0.45
C VAL A 86 -4.96 -0.55 0.04
N GLU A 87 -5.73 -0.58 1.12
CA GLU A 87 -6.27 0.63 1.76
C GLU A 87 -5.15 1.59 2.20
N ARG A 88 -4.06 1.08 2.80
CA ARG A 88 -2.91 1.92 3.15
C ARG A 88 -2.17 2.46 1.93
N LEU A 89 -2.01 1.66 0.87
CA LEU A 89 -1.44 2.14 -0.39
C LEU A 89 -2.31 3.24 -1.02
N ALA A 90 -3.64 3.12 -0.95
CA ALA A 90 -4.56 4.13 -1.44
C ALA A 90 -4.52 5.42 -0.60
N GLN A 91 -4.46 5.28 0.73
CA GLN A 91 -4.37 6.41 1.67
C GLN A 91 -3.12 7.26 1.43
N TYR A 92 -1.99 6.65 1.09
CA TYR A 92 -0.72 7.33 0.82
C TYR A 92 -0.34 7.32 -0.66
N ARG A 93 -1.33 7.28 -1.55
CA ARG A 93 -1.15 7.09 -3.01
C ARG A 93 -0.15 8.06 -3.66
N PHE A 94 -0.04 9.29 -3.16
CA PHE A 94 0.92 10.27 -3.69
C PHE A 94 2.37 9.76 -3.67
N LEU A 95 2.75 8.91 -2.70
CA LEU A 95 4.08 8.32 -2.61
C LEU A 95 4.39 7.42 -3.81
N PHE A 96 3.37 6.71 -4.31
CA PHE A 96 3.51 5.69 -5.34
C PHE A 96 3.33 6.26 -6.75
N GLN A 97 2.41 7.21 -6.91
CA GLN A 97 2.17 7.93 -8.15
C GLN A 97 3.42 8.63 -8.71
N ASP A 98 4.24 9.22 -7.83
CA ASP A 98 5.45 9.95 -8.20
C ASP A 98 6.74 9.31 -7.64
N LEU A 99 6.68 8.01 -7.33
CA LEU A 99 7.72 7.31 -6.57
C LEU A 99 9.12 7.47 -7.16
N SER A 100 9.25 7.37 -8.49
CA SER A 100 10.55 7.48 -9.18
C SER A 100 11.18 8.86 -8.98
N ASN A 101 10.39 9.93 -9.09
CA ASN A 101 10.87 11.29 -8.90
C ASN A 101 11.14 11.60 -7.43
N LEU A 102 10.27 11.15 -6.52
CA LEU A 102 10.48 11.25 -5.07
C LEU A 102 11.76 10.53 -4.65
N ALA A 103 11.98 9.29 -5.09
CA ALA A 103 13.15 8.49 -4.78
C ALA A 103 14.45 9.09 -5.36
N GLY A 104 14.38 9.71 -6.54
CA GLY A 104 15.51 10.42 -7.14
C GLY A 104 15.94 11.66 -6.35
N ARG A 105 14.97 12.40 -5.79
CA ARG A 105 15.22 13.63 -4.99
C ARG A 105 15.55 13.34 -3.52
N LEU A 106 14.97 12.28 -2.94
CA LEU A 106 15.03 12.00 -1.51
C LEU A 106 15.69 10.62 -1.24
N PRO A 107 17.03 10.55 -1.08
CA PRO A 107 17.75 9.29 -0.87
C PRO A 107 17.30 8.49 0.37
N LYS A 108 16.80 9.18 1.42
CA LYS A 108 16.23 8.52 2.60
C LYS A 108 14.95 7.76 2.25
N LEU A 109 14.05 8.38 1.49
CA LEU A 109 12.82 7.74 1.00
C LEU A 109 13.15 6.55 0.10
N ALA A 110 14.10 6.69 -0.84
CA ALA A 110 14.51 5.59 -1.72
C ALA A 110 15.00 4.35 -0.96
N ARG A 111 15.81 4.55 0.10
CA ARG A 111 16.26 3.44 0.97
C ARG A 111 15.11 2.84 1.75
N GLY A 112 14.23 3.68 2.29
CA GLY A 112 13.06 3.24 3.05
C GLY A 112 12.11 2.40 2.20
N ILE A 113 11.79 2.85 0.99
CA ILE A 113 10.92 2.12 0.04
C ILE A 113 11.55 0.77 -0.32
N ARG A 114 12.87 0.71 -0.58
CA ARG A 114 13.55 -0.56 -0.85
C ARG A 114 13.44 -1.52 0.34
N HIS A 115 13.60 -1.02 1.56
CA HIS A 115 13.44 -1.83 2.76
C HIS A 115 12.01 -2.35 2.92
N TRP A 116 11.03 -1.46 2.77
CA TRP A 116 9.61 -1.80 2.83
C TRP A 116 9.20 -2.82 1.76
N LEU A 117 9.65 -2.67 0.52
CA LEU A 117 9.40 -3.65 -0.56
C LEU A 117 9.99 -5.02 -0.24
N ASN A 118 11.19 -5.06 0.33
CA ASN A 118 11.81 -6.32 0.74
C ASN A 118 11.04 -6.98 1.89
N GLN A 119 10.52 -6.19 2.83
CA GLN A 119 9.65 -6.71 3.90
C GLN A 119 8.34 -7.25 3.31
N LEU A 120 7.64 -6.47 2.49
CA LEU A 120 6.41 -6.90 1.81
C LEU A 120 6.59 -8.22 1.06
N LYS A 121 7.64 -8.33 0.23
CA LYS A 121 7.92 -9.58 -0.52
C LYS A 121 8.18 -10.76 0.39
N ARG A 122 8.90 -10.57 1.50
CA ARG A 122 9.13 -11.62 2.51
C ARG A 122 7.83 -12.06 3.17
N THR A 123 6.98 -11.10 3.56
CA THR A 123 5.66 -11.40 4.14
C THR A 123 4.82 -12.21 3.16
N LEU A 124 4.68 -11.75 1.92
CA LEU A 124 3.93 -12.46 0.87
C LEU A 124 4.46 -13.89 0.66
N ALA A 125 5.78 -14.06 0.57
CA ALA A 125 6.40 -15.37 0.42
C ALA A 125 6.10 -16.30 1.62
N THR A 126 6.17 -15.76 2.85
CA THR A 126 5.84 -16.52 4.07
C THR A 126 4.37 -16.94 4.08
N LEU A 127 3.44 -16.06 3.69
CA LEU A 127 2.01 -16.39 3.63
C LEU A 127 1.74 -17.51 2.60
N LEU A 128 2.31 -17.42 1.40
CA LEU A 128 2.19 -18.47 0.38
C LEU A 128 2.83 -19.79 0.83
N ALA A 129 3.95 -19.73 1.55
CA ALA A 129 4.61 -20.91 2.11
C ALA A 129 3.75 -21.60 3.19
N ARG A 130 3.03 -20.83 4.03
CA ARG A 130 2.09 -21.38 5.01
C ARG A 130 0.93 -22.10 4.33
N LEU A 131 0.28 -21.46 3.34
CA LEU A 131 -0.79 -22.10 2.56
C LEU A 131 -0.33 -23.41 1.90
N LYS A 132 0.94 -23.46 1.45
CA LYS A 132 1.53 -24.68 0.91
C LYS A 132 1.77 -25.75 1.99
N ALA A 133 2.27 -25.36 3.15
CA ALA A 133 2.50 -26.29 4.28
C ALA A 133 1.19 -26.88 4.83
N GLU A 134 0.10 -26.12 4.78
CA GLU A 134 -1.27 -26.53 5.14
C GLU A 134 -1.97 -27.34 4.04
N GLY A 135 -1.31 -27.57 2.90
CA GLY A 135 -1.86 -28.33 1.77
C GLY A 135 -2.96 -27.59 0.99
N GLN A 136 -3.13 -26.28 1.20
CA GLN A 136 -4.11 -25.45 0.47
C GLN A 136 -3.60 -24.95 -0.88
N LEU A 137 -2.27 -24.95 -1.08
CA LEU A 137 -1.59 -24.46 -2.27
C LEU A 137 -0.77 -25.57 -2.94
N LEU A 138 -0.91 -25.69 -4.26
CA LEU A 138 -0.21 -26.66 -5.12
C LEU A 138 0.57 -25.92 -6.22
N SER A 139 1.81 -25.52 -5.93
CA SER A 139 2.73 -24.98 -6.94
C SER A 139 4.18 -25.16 -6.56
N GLU A 140 5.03 -25.15 -7.58
CA GLU A 140 6.48 -25.19 -7.42
C GLU A 140 7.01 -23.88 -6.80
N THR A 141 8.15 -23.98 -6.09
CA THR A 141 8.76 -22.84 -5.41
C THR A 141 9.12 -21.70 -6.37
N GLN A 142 9.55 -22.03 -7.60
CA GLN A 142 9.86 -21.02 -8.62
C GLN A 142 8.60 -20.23 -9.02
N SER A 143 7.48 -20.91 -9.26
CA SER A 143 6.20 -20.27 -9.58
C SER A 143 5.71 -19.36 -8.44
N LEU A 144 5.93 -19.76 -7.18
CA LEU A 144 5.59 -18.92 -6.03
C LEU A 144 6.45 -17.66 -5.93
N GLY A 145 7.75 -17.75 -6.27
CA GLY A 145 8.60 -16.57 -6.36
C GLY A 145 8.11 -15.58 -7.42
N GLN A 146 7.68 -16.08 -8.58
CA GLN A 146 7.08 -15.24 -9.63
C GLN A 146 5.74 -14.65 -9.20
N LEU A 147 4.91 -15.43 -8.49
CA LEU A 147 3.64 -14.95 -7.95
C LEU A 147 3.85 -13.78 -6.96
N VAL A 148 4.86 -13.85 -6.08
CA VAL A 148 5.21 -12.74 -5.18
C VAL A 148 5.56 -11.47 -5.96
N GLU A 149 6.32 -11.59 -7.05
CA GLU A 149 6.64 -10.45 -7.92
C GLU A 149 5.37 -9.87 -8.57
N GLN A 150 4.49 -10.72 -9.10
CA GLN A 150 3.23 -10.27 -9.71
C GLN A 150 2.33 -9.56 -8.69
N ILE A 151 2.15 -10.12 -7.49
CA ILE A 151 1.38 -9.48 -6.43
C ILE A 151 2.00 -8.12 -6.06
N THR A 152 3.32 -8.05 -5.93
CA THR A 152 4.02 -6.79 -5.62
C THR A 152 3.79 -5.73 -6.69
N LEU A 153 3.89 -6.10 -7.98
CA LEU A 153 3.63 -5.18 -9.08
C LEU A 153 2.17 -4.73 -9.12
N THR A 154 1.21 -5.64 -8.90
CA THR A 154 -0.21 -5.31 -8.83
C THR A 154 -0.52 -4.35 -7.69
N LEU A 155 0.06 -4.57 -6.50
CA LEU A 155 -0.08 -3.67 -5.36
C LEU A 155 0.42 -2.26 -5.66
N LEU A 156 1.57 -2.13 -6.31
CA LEU A 156 2.18 -0.83 -6.59
C LEU A 156 1.49 -0.04 -7.69
N PHE A 157 1.01 -0.72 -8.74
CA PHE A 157 0.64 -0.03 -9.99
C PHE A 157 -0.83 -0.15 -10.37
N SER A 158 -1.63 -1.02 -9.74
CA SER A 158 -3.03 -1.22 -10.16
C SER A 158 -3.90 0.03 -9.93
N LEU A 159 -3.72 0.74 -8.82
CA LEU A 159 -4.47 1.99 -8.57
C LEU A 159 -4.13 3.08 -9.59
N ASP A 160 -2.88 3.15 -10.04
CA ASP A 160 -2.46 4.14 -11.04
C ASP A 160 -2.91 3.74 -12.44
N TYR A 161 -2.85 2.45 -12.77
CA TYR A 161 -3.43 1.91 -13.99
C TYR A 161 -4.92 2.27 -14.09
N GLN A 162 -5.69 2.05 -13.02
CA GLN A 162 -7.12 2.39 -12.97
C GLN A 162 -7.39 3.87 -13.27
N ARG A 163 -6.58 4.79 -12.72
CA ARG A 163 -6.69 6.23 -12.99
C ARG A 163 -6.39 6.60 -14.42
N ILE A 164 -5.36 5.99 -15.01
CA ILE A 164 -5.00 6.22 -16.41
C ILE A 164 -6.14 5.79 -17.34
N VAL A 165 -6.86 4.72 -17.02
CA VAL A 165 -8.01 4.27 -17.81
C VAL A 165 -9.34 4.96 -17.43
N GLY A 166 -9.29 5.96 -16.53
CA GLY A 166 -10.43 6.82 -16.21
C GLY A 166 -11.28 6.40 -15.01
N ALA A 167 -10.79 5.52 -14.14
CA ALA A 167 -11.45 5.14 -12.88
C ALA A 167 -10.76 5.77 -11.66
N ASP A 168 -11.50 6.03 -10.57
CA ASP A 168 -10.97 6.75 -9.38
C ASP A 168 -9.94 5.94 -8.54
N GLY A 169 -9.67 4.69 -8.93
CA GLY A 169 -8.78 3.77 -8.23
C GLY A 169 -9.49 3.08 -7.08
N GLU A 170 -10.10 1.95 -7.38
CA GLU A 170 -10.91 1.15 -6.48
C GLU A 170 -10.06 0.08 -5.80
N VAL A 171 -9.94 0.17 -4.47
CA VAL A 171 -9.22 -0.79 -3.63
C VAL A 171 -9.74 -2.22 -3.84
N ARG A 172 -11.06 -2.39 -3.88
CA ARG A 172 -11.73 -3.69 -4.08
C ARG A 172 -11.25 -4.42 -5.33
N LEU A 173 -11.03 -3.70 -6.44
CA LEU A 173 -10.61 -4.32 -7.69
C LEU A 173 -9.16 -4.79 -7.64
N VAL A 174 -8.29 -4.08 -6.92
CA VAL A 174 -6.90 -4.53 -6.70
C VAL A 174 -6.88 -5.83 -5.90
N VAL A 175 -7.70 -5.91 -4.83
CA VAL A 175 -7.81 -7.12 -4.02
C VAL A 175 -8.34 -8.29 -4.86
N TYR A 176 -9.41 -8.06 -5.62
CA TYR A 176 -9.94 -9.05 -6.56
C TYR A 176 -8.88 -9.57 -7.54
N GLN A 177 -8.11 -8.67 -8.17
CA GLN A 177 -7.05 -9.05 -9.11
C GLN A 177 -6.00 -9.94 -8.46
N ILE A 178 -5.56 -9.60 -7.25
CA ILE A 178 -4.57 -10.39 -6.51
C ILE A 178 -5.14 -11.75 -6.11
N MET A 179 -6.40 -11.82 -5.67
CA MET A 179 -7.07 -13.10 -5.42
C MET A 179 -7.08 -13.98 -6.68
N MET A 180 -7.35 -13.39 -7.84
CA MET A 180 -7.34 -14.11 -9.13
C MET A 180 -5.93 -14.50 -9.60
N LEU A 181 -4.88 -13.80 -9.16
CA LEU A 181 -3.50 -14.24 -9.37
C LEU A 181 -3.16 -15.46 -8.51
N VAL A 182 -3.68 -15.53 -7.28
CA VAL A 182 -3.40 -16.64 -6.34
C VAL A 182 -4.24 -17.88 -6.66
N ALA A 183 -5.50 -17.72 -7.09
CA ALA A 183 -6.47 -18.79 -7.28
C ALA A 183 -5.97 -20.00 -8.11
N PRO A 184 -5.23 -19.82 -9.24
CA PRO A 184 -4.69 -20.93 -10.02
C PRO A 184 -3.69 -21.81 -9.27
N HIS A 185 -3.06 -21.28 -8.22
CA HIS A 185 -2.10 -21.99 -7.39
C HIS A 185 -2.75 -22.76 -6.24
N LEU A 186 -4.02 -22.49 -5.93
CA LEU A 186 -4.75 -23.15 -4.85
C LEU A 186 -5.26 -24.54 -5.26
N THR A 187 -5.45 -25.42 -4.27
CA THR A 187 -6.21 -26.67 -4.42
C THR A 187 -7.65 -26.38 -4.88
N PRO A 188 -8.36 -27.35 -5.47
CA PRO A 188 -9.73 -27.13 -5.95
C PRO A 188 -10.70 -26.56 -4.90
N GLY A 189 -10.63 -27.07 -3.65
CA GLY A 189 -11.48 -26.58 -2.56
C GLY A 189 -11.15 -25.16 -2.13
N SER A 190 -9.86 -24.86 -1.88
CA SER A 190 -9.42 -23.52 -1.50
C SER A 190 -9.62 -22.50 -2.62
N ARG A 191 -9.46 -22.92 -3.89
CA ARG A 191 -9.73 -22.09 -5.07
C ARG A 191 -11.19 -21.65 -5.11
N HIS A 192 -12.13 -22.58 -4.98
CA HIS A 192 -13.55 -22.27 -5.02
C HIS A 192 -13.95 -21.30 -3.91
N ALA A 193 -13.43 -21.50 -2.69
CA ALA A 193 -13.65 -20.59 -1.58
C ALA A 193 -13.09 -19.18 -1.86
N ALA A 194 -11.85 -19.09 -2.38
CA ALA A 194 -11.23 -17.82 -2.73
C ALA A 194 -12.00 -17.08 -3.84
N GLU A 195 -12.39 -17.76 -4.91
CA GLU A 195 -13.17 -17.17 -6.02
C GLU A 195 -14.53 -16.68 -5.55
N HIS A 196 -15.21 -17.42 -4.67
CA HIS A 196 -16.48 -17.00 -4.09
C HIS A 196 -16.35 -15.73 -3.24
N ILE A 197 -15.29 -15.62 -2.43
CA ILE A 197 -14.99 -14.39 -1.68
C ILE A 197 -14.62 -13.25 -2.65
N ALA A 198 -13.84 -13.53 -3.69
CA ALA A 198 -13.40 -12.54 -4.67
C ALA A 198 -14.59 -11.86 -5.37
N GLN A 199 -15.67 -12.61 -5.66
CA GLN A 199 -16.88 -12.04 -6.26
C GLN A 199 -17.54 -10.95 -5.40
N ARG A 200 -17.40 -10.99 -4.07
CA ARG A 200 -17.93 -9.94 -3.18
C ARG A 200 -17.26 -8.58 -3.43
N TYR A 201 -16.01 -8.58 -3.88
CA TYR A 201 -15.29 -7.35 -4.26
C TYR A 201 -15.75 -6.73 -5.59
N LEU A 202 -16.59 -7.42 -6.36
CA LEU A 202 -17.17 -6.88 -7.60
C LEU A 202 -18.60 -6.32 -7.44
N GLN A 203 -19.27 -6.61 -6.32
CA GLN A 203 -20.71 -6.35 -6.14
C GLN A 203 -21.03 -5.12 -5.27
N ALA A 204 -20.03 -4.33 -4.89
CA ALA A 204 -20.16 -3.20 -3.96
C ALA A 204 -20.15 -1.85 -4.68
#